data_AF-A0A1I7PHX8-F1
#
_entry.id   AF-A0A1I7PHX8-F1
#
_cell.length_a   1.000
_cell.length_b   1.000
_cell.length_c   1.000
_cell.angle_alpha   90.00
_cell.angle_beta   90.00
_cell.angle_gamma   90.00
#
_symmetry.space_group_name_H-M   'P 1'
#
loop_
_entity.id
_entity.type
_entity.pdbx_description
1 polymer ?
#
loop_
_entity_poly.entity_id
_entity_poly.type
_entity_poly.pdbx_seq_one_letter_code
_entity_poly.pdbx_strand_id
1 'polypeptide(L)'
;MKAPVLSLVLVVSAAPFAIAEEVRTGATPAEVREVLGQPKGRVELGDRQMLYYDRGEIELRDGRVIRAALRTAAEQAALEARDERVRAEQAARQGRLVAEGTALRDRKLADASFLAAPAAYQAAFWENFARSYPGVPCVEPLTIARLKLAEQREEQNRASAHLERLAVLEERFAAAAAAPVHYRVGYPVYRSRYERQQEFALWPVSYTYYDAPRPIYTTPETPLVSPFTRDLAQPEYRDYRSSERERWQGDKSSERRGHPGWRGAESGRGSRRDRM
;
A
#
# COMPACT_ATOMS: atom_id res chain seq x y z
N MET A 1 -50.85 76.47 -56.06
CA MET A 1 -51.13 75.17 -55.38
C MET A 1 -49.87 74.80 -54.61
N LYS A 2 -49.95 74.72 -53.28
CA LYS A 2 -48.81 74.54 -52.37
C LYS A 2 -48.65 73.04 -52.06
N ALA A 3 -47.48 72.47 -52.33
CA ALA A 3 -47.14 71.11 -51.91
C ALA A 3 -46.29 71.16 -50.62
N PRO A 4 -46.60 70.36 -49.59
CA PRO A 4 -45.86 70.36 -48.33
C PRO A 4 -44.62 69.46 -48.40
N VAL A 5 -43.51 69.97 -47.87
CA VAL A 5 -42.25 69.25 -47.64
C VAL A 5 -42.38 68.50 -46.31
N LEU A 6 -42.36 67.18 -46.37
CA LEU A 6 -42.41 66.29 -45.21
C LEU A 6 -40.96 65.95 -44.78
N SER A 7 -40.46 66.67 -43.77
CA SER A 7 -39.22 66.35 -43.08
C SER A 7 -39.42 65.17 -42.13
N LEU A 8 -38.89 64.01 -42.52
CA LEU A 8 -38.83 62.81 -41.68
C LEU A 8 -37.57 62.89 -40.79
N VAL A 9 -37.75 63.34 -39.55
CA VAL A 9 -36.69 63.33 -38.51
C VAL A 9 -36.56 61.90 -37.97
N LEU A 10 -35.55 61.19 -38.43
CA LEU A 10 -35.17 59.87 -37.91
C LEU A 10 -34.39 60.05 -36.60
N VAL A 11 -35.09 60.02 -35.46
CA VAL A 11 -34.47 59.95 -34.13
C VAL A 11 -33.91 58.54 -33.95
N VAL A 12 -32.65 58.35 -34.31
CA VAL A 12 -31.85 57.18 -33.90
C VAL A 12 -31.59 57.34 -32.41
N SER A 13 -32.50 56.80 -31.60
CA SER A 13 -32.28 56.62 -30.16
C SER A 13 -31.24 55.53 -30.01
N ALA A 14 -29.97 55.94 -29.98
CA ALA A 14 -28.87 55.12 -29.50
C ALA A 14 -29.09 54.91 -27.99
N ALA A 15 -29.85 53.88 -27.64
CA ALA A 15 -29.90 53.38 -26.28
C ALA A 15 -28.47 52.94 -25.92
N PRO A 16 -27.80 53.56 -24.93
CA PRO A 16 -26.56 53.01 -24.44
C PRO A 16 -26.92 51.68 -23.79
N PHE A 17 -26.31 50.61 -24.31
CA PHE A 17 -26.22 49.34 -23.61
C PHE A 17 -25.48 49.62 -22.28
N ALA A 18 -26.24 49.96 -21.24
CA ALA A 18 -25.78 49.97 -19.86
C ALA A 18 -25.67 48.51 -19.38
N ILE A 19 -24.79 47.76 -20.04
CA ILE A 19 -24.21 46.55 -19.50
C ILE A 19 -23.19 47.05 -18.49
N ALA A 20 -23.31 46.63 -17.23
CA ALA A 20 -22.44 47.01 -16.11
C ALA A 20 -20.96 47.12 -16.53
N GLU A 21 -20.55 48.34 -16.85
CA GLU A 21 -19.21 48.70 -17.34
C GLU A 21 -18.34 48.96 -16.11
N GLU A 22 -18.08 47.91 -15.30
CA GLU A 22 -17.36 48.09 -14.02
C GLU A 22 -15.91 48.50 -14.22
N VAL A 23 -15.29 48.14 -15.36
CA VAL A 23 -13.91 48.54 -15.67
C VAL A 23 -13.81 48.99 -17.12
N ARG A 24 -13.48 50.27 -17.31
CA ARG A 24 -13.24 50.87 -18.64
C ARG A 24 -11.80 50.65 -19.09
N THR A 25 -11.60 50.49 -20.39
CA THR A 25 -10.27 50.55 -20.99
C THR A 25 -9.65 51.93 -20.74
N GLY A 26 -8.38 51.98 -20.37
CA GLY A 26 -7.65 53.21 -20.00
C GLY A 26 -7.64 53.51 -18.50
N ALA A 27 -8.45 52.80 -17.71
CA ALA A 27 -8.49 52.94 -16.25
C ALA A 27 -7.12 52.65 -15.61
N THR A 28 -6.85 53.33 -14.51
CA THR A 28 -5.63 53.10 -13.72
C THR A 28 -5.79 51.88 -12.81
N PRO A 29 -4.71 51.19 -12.42
CA PRO A 29 -4.79 50.06 -11.49
C PRO A 29 -5.38 50.43 -10.13
N ALA A 30 -5.33 51.72 -9.73
CA ALA A 30 -5.98 52.19 -8.50
C ALA A 30 -7.51 52.15 -8.63
N GLU A 31 -8.06 52.68 -9.73
CA GLU A 31 -9.49 52.65 -10.04
C GLU A 31 -10.01 51.20 -10.15
N VAL A 32 -9.25 50.33 -10.81
CA VAL A 32 -9.61 48.91 -10.93
C VAL A 32 -9.68 48.24 -9.55
N ARG A 33 -8.75 48.57 -8.64
CA ARG A 33 -8.74 48.02 -7.28
C ARG A 33 -9.88 48.54 -6.42
N GLU A 34 -10.33 49.76 -6.66
CA GLU A 34 -11.48 50.32 -5.95
C GLU A 34 -12.77 49.56 -6.29
N VAL A 35 -12.94 49.18 -7.55
CA VAL A 35 -14.13 48.46 -8.03
C VAL A 35 -14.06 46.96 -7.73
N LEU A 36 -12.94 46.31 -8.06
CA LEU A 36 -12.82 44.84 -7.99
C LEU A 36 -12.08 44.32 -6.76
N GLY A 37 -11.56 45.22 -5.92
CA GLY A 37 -10.72 44.85 -4.77
C GLY A 37 -9.29 44.48 -5.16
N GLN A 38 -8.63 43.70 -4.30
CA GLN A 38 -7.25 43.29 -4.51
C GLN A 38 -7.18 42.14 -5.53
N PRO A 39 -6.24 42.17 -6.50
CA PRO A 39 -6.01 41.05 -7.40
C PRO A 39 -5.46 39.84 -6.63
N LYS A 40 -5.91 38.64 -7.01
CA LYS A 40 -5.42 37.35 -6.48
C LYS A 40 -4.02 37.00 -6.96
N GLY A 41 -3.66 37.49 -8.14
CA GLY A 41 -2.37 37.24 -8.74
C GLY A 41 -1.98 38.33 -9.71
N ARG A 42 -0.67 38.47 -9.93
CA ARG A 42 -0.07 39.38 -10.90
C ARG A 42 1.00 38.62 -11.67
N VAL A 43 1.00 38.76 -12.99
CA VAL A 43 2.07 38.27 -13.87
C VAL A 43 2.55 39.42 -14.75
N GLU A 44 3.86 39.59 -14.86
CA GLU A 44 4.49 40.59 -15.72
C GLU A 44 5.08 39.91 -16.96
N LEU A 45 4.76 40.43 -18.14
CA LEU A 45 5.11 39.89 -19.45
C LEU A 45 5.62 41.05 -20.31
N GLY A 46 6.91 41.39 -20.16
CA GLY A 46 7.54 42.49 -20.89
C GLY A 46 6.92 43.84 -20.50
N ASP A 47 6.26 44.49 -21.46
CA ASP A 47 5.55 45.76 -21.27
C ASP A 47 4.09 45.59 -20.79
N ARG A 48 3.64 44.35 -20.62
CA ARG A 48 2.28 44.01 -20.18
C ARG A 48 2.28 43.46 -18.77
N GLN A 49 1.23 43.79 -18.04
CA GLN A 49 0.96 43.26 -16.71
C GLN A 49 -0.44 42.65 -16.70
N MET A 50 -0.53 41.38 -16.36
CA MET A 50 -1.79 40.67 -16.23
C MET A 50 -2.17 40.56 -14.75
N LEU A 51 -3.36 41.02 -14.40
CA LEU A 51 -3.94 40.92 -13.06
C LEU A 51 -5.08 39.91 -13.07
N TYR A 52 -5.01 38.96 -12.14
CA TYR A 52 -6.03 37.92 -11.97
C TYR A 52 -6.95 38.27 -10.81
N TYR A 53 -8.25 38.25 -11.07
CA TYR A 53 -9.34 38.49 -10.13
C TYR A 53 -10.26 37.28 -10.10
N ASP A 54 -11.15 37.22 -9.11
CA ASP A 54 -12.18 36.16 -9.04
C ASP A 54 -13.06 36.09 -10.28
N ARG A 55 -13.40 37.27 -10.80
CA ARG A 55 -14.30 37.42 -11.93
C ARG A 55 -13.61 37.26 -13.27
N GLY A 56 -12.28 37.21 -13.34
CA GLY A 56 -11.55 37.09 -14.60
C GLY A 56 -10.19 37.77 -14.58
N GLU A 57 -9.74 38.23 -15.74
CA GLU A 57 -8.41 38.80 -15.91
C GLU A 57 -8.44 40.19 -16.54
N ILE A 58 -7.48 41.02 -16.14
CA ILE A 58 -7.28 42.37 -16.65
C ILE A 58 -5.85 42.48 -17.13
N GLU A 59 -5.69 42.90 -18.39
CA GLU A 59 -4.39 43.17 -18.99
C GLU A 59 -4.13 44.67 -18.98
N LEU A 60 -2.98 45.04 -18.43
CA LEU A 60 -2.48 46.41 -18.39
C LEU A 60 -1.25 46.54 -19.28
N ARG A 61 -1.10 47.71 -19.89
CA ARG A 61 0.12 48.13 -20.58
C ARG A 61 0.41 49.56 -20.16
N ASP A 62 1.67 49.85 -19.81
CA ASP A 62 2.08 51.17 -19.30
C ASP A 62 1.20 51.68 -18.15
N GLY A 63 0.78 50.77 -17.26
CA GLY A 63 -0.06 51.09 -16.10
C GLY A 63 -1.51 51.45 -16.42
N ARG A 64 -2.03 51.11 -17.62
CA ARG A 64 -3.43 51.34 -18.01
C ARG A 64 -4.08 50.08 -18.53
N VAL A 65 -5.38 49.89 -18.26
CA VAL A 65 -6.14 48.74 -18.75
C VAL A 65 -6.28 48.78 -20.26
N ILE A 66 -5.74 47.78 -20.95
CA ILE A 66 -5.92 47.61 -22.40
C ILE A 66 -7.01 46.58 -22.73
N ARG A 67 -7.25 45.63 -21.83
CA ARG A 67 -8.26 44.58 -22.00
C ARG A 67 -8.80 44.15 -20.63
N ALA A 68 -10.12 43.99 -20.54
CA ALA A 68 -10.78 43.41 -19.38
C ALA A 68 -11.65 42.23 -19.85
N ALA A 69 -11.32 41.02 -19.38
CA ALA A 69 -12.10 39.82 -19.61
C ALA A 69 -12.72 39.38 -18.29
N LEU A 70 -13.75 40.12 -17.87
CA LEU A 70 -14.45 39.93 -16.60
C LEU A 70 -15.82 39.29 -16.83
N ARG A 71 -16.17 38.33 -15.99
CA ARG A 71 -17.53 37.79 -15.88
C ARG A 71 -18.44 38.80 -15.19
N THR A 72 -19.72 38.76 -15.56
CA THR A 72 -20.75 39.50 -14.83
C THR A 72 -20.90 38.96 -13.41
N ALA A 73 -21.40 39.77 -12.49
CA ALA A 73 -21.65 39.33 -11.11
C ALA A 73 -22.62 38.14 -11.05
N ALA A 74 -23.62 38.11 -11.94
CA ALA A 74 -24.58 37.01 -12.04
C ALA A 74 -23.92 35.70 -12.51
N GLU A 75 -23.04 35.77 -13.52
CA GLU A 75 -22.28 34.60 -13.98
C GLU A 75 -21.30 34.08 -12.92
N GLN A 76 -20.65 34.99 -12.19
CA GLN A 76 -19.75 34.63 -11.10
C GLN A 76 -20.51 33.91 -9.98
N ALA A 77 -21.65 34.45 -9.53
CA ALA A 77 -22.47 33.81 -8.51
C ALA A 77 -22.99 32.43 -8.96
N ALA A 78 -23.35 32.27 -10.24
CA ALA A 78 -23.76 30.98 -10.80
C ALA A 78 -22.61 29.96 -10.83
N LEU A 79 -21.38 30.41 -11.13
CA LEU A 79 -20.19 29.56 -11.09
C LEU A 79 -19.86 29.13 -9.67
N GLU A 80 -19.88 30.05 -8.70
CA GLU A 80 -19.64 29.76 -7.29
C GLU A 80 -20.67 28.77 -6.74
N ALA A 81 -21.96 28.98 -7.03
CA ALA A 81 -23.01 28.04 -6.63
C ALA A 81 -22.83 26.64 -7.25
N ARG A 82 -22.33 26.56 -8.49
CA ARG A 82 -22.00 25.28 -9.13
C ARG A 82 -20.80 24.62 -8.45
N ASP A 83 -19.75 25.37 -8.18
CA ASP A 83 -18.55 24.87 -7.52
C ASP A 83 -18.87 24.38 -6.11
N GLU A 84 -19.70 25.10 -5.35
CA GLU A 84 -20.19 24.67 -4.04
C GLU A 84 -20.98 23.36 -4.12
N ARG A 85 -21.89 23.23 -5.10
CA ARG A 85 -22.62 21.97 -5.33
C ARG A 85 -21.68 20.82 -5.63
N VAL A 86 -20.70 21.02 -6.54
CA VAL A 86 -19.71 19.99 -6.87
C VAL A 86 -18.88 19.61 -5.65
N ARG A 87 -18.43 20.58 -4.84
CA ARG A 87 -17.69 20.32 -3.59
C ARG A 87 -18.55 19.54 -2.60
N ALA A 88 -19.81 19.92 -2.42
CA ALA A 88 -20.74 19.24 -1.54
C ALA A 88 -21.01 17.79 -1.99
N GLU A 89 -21.20 17.57 -3.29
CA GLU A 89 -21.37 16.24 -3.88
C GLU A 89 -20.11 15.38 -3.71
N GLN A 90 -18.93 15.95 -3.94
CA GLN A 90 -17.66 15.26 -3.73
C GLN A 90 -17.46 14.88 -2.26
N ALA A 91 -17.71 15.79 -1.32
CA ALA A 91 -17.63 15.54 0.10
C ALA A 91 -18.63 14.44 0.54
N ALA A 92 -19.87 14.50 0.04
CA ALA A 92 -20.88 13.47 0.31
C ALA A 92 -20.45 12.10 -0.24
N ARG A 93 -19.90 12.06 -1.46
CA ARG A 93 -19.38 10.82 -2.06
C ARG A 93 -18.21 10.25 -1.28
N GLN A 94 -17.26 11.08 -0.86
CA GLN A 94 -16.15 10.67 -0.02
C GLN A 94 -16.63 10.12 1.32
N GLY A 95 -17.58 10.81 1.97
CA GLY A 95 -18.20 10.34 3.22
C GLY A 95 -18.86 8.97 3.06
N ARG A 96 -19.59 8.73 1.97
CA ARG A 96 -20.19 7.42 1.65
C ARG A 96 -19.13 6.34 1.47
N LEU A 97 -18.08 6.61 0.69
CA LEU A 97 -16.98 5.66 0.47
C LEU A 97 -16.27 5.29 1.78
N VAL A 98 -16.04 6.27 2.66
CA VAL A 98 -15.44 6.01 3.98
C VAL A 98 -16.36 5.14 4.83
N ALA A 99 -17.66 5.46 4.89
CA ALA A 99 -18.63 4.68 5.67
C ALA A 99 -18.82 3.25 5.13
N GLU A 100 -18.86 3.07 3.82
CA GLU A 100 -18.92 1.75 3.17
C GLU A 100 -17.64 0.95 3.45
N GLY A 101 -16.48 1.59 3.31
CA GLY A 101 -15.19 0.97 3.58
C GLY A 101 -15.02 0.57 5.04
N THR A 102 -15.40 1.42 6.01
CA THR A 102 -15.35 1.06 7.43
C THR A 102 -16.25 -0.12 7.74
N ALA A 103 -17.49 -0.13 7.24
CA ALA A 103 -18.42 -1.25 7.43
C ALA A 103 -17.88 -2.55 6.82
N LEU A 104 -17.27 -2.50 5.62
CA LEU A 104 -16.67 -3.65 4.98
C LEU A 104 -15.45 -4.18 5.75
N ARG A 105 -14.59 -3.26 6.24
CA ARG A 105 -13.44 -3.61 7.08
C ARG A 105 -13.90 -4.33 8.34
N ASP A 106 -14.84 -3.75 9.07
CA ASP A 106 -15.31 -4.29 10.35
C ASP A 106 -15.98 -5.66 10.15
N ARG A 107 -16.78 -5.81 9.08
CA ARG A 107 -17.33 -7.11 8.68
C ARG A 107 -16.24 -8.14 8.40
N LYS A 108 -15.17 -7.77 7.71
CA LYS A 108 -14.08 -8.71 7.38
C LYS A 108 -13.23 -9.07 8.59
N LEU A 109 -13.06 -8.15 9.53
CA LEU A 109 -12.39 -8.43 10.80
C LEU A 109 -13.23 -9.35 11.71
N ALA A 110 -14.56 -9.30 11.63
CA ALA A 110 -15.45 -10.21 12.35
C ALA A 110 -15.69 -11.55 11.64
N ASP A 111 -15.32 -11.68 10.37
CA ASP A 111 -15.56 -12.88 9.56
C ASP A 111 -14.52 -13.98 9.86
N ALA A 112 -14.91 -14.98 10.66
CA ALA A 112 -14.04 -16.10 11.02
C ALA A 112 -13.51 -16.88 9.80
N SER A 113 -14.30 -16.96 8.71
CA SER A 113 -13.86 -17.65 7.49
C SER A 113 -12.73 -16.89 6.79
N PHE A 114 -12.76 -15.55 6.83
CA PHE A 114 -11.71 -14.69 6.32
C PHE A 114 -10.45 -14.78 7.19
N LEU A 115 -10.60 -14.77 8.51
CA LEU A 115 -9.49 -14.90 9.45
C LEU A 115 -8.76 -16.25 9.33
N ALA A 116 -9.49 -17.32 8.99
CA ALA A 116 -8.94 -18.65 8.75
C ALA A 116 -8.38 -18.86 7.32
N ALA A 117 -8.60 -17.92 6.41
CA ALA A 117 -8.12 -18.02 5.03
C ALA A 117 -6.58 -17.92 4.96
N PRO A 118 -5.94 -18.39 3.86
CA PRO A 118 -4.49 -18.31 3.71
C PRO A 118 -3.93 -16.87 3.85
N ALA A 119 -2.76 -16.72 4.47
CA ALA A 119 -2.16 -15.40 4.73
C ALA A 119 -1.93 -14.58 3.43
N ALA A 120 -1.58 -15.24 2.33
CA ALA A 120 -1.45 -14.61 1.02
C ALA A 120 -2.75 -13.96 0.53
N TYR A 121 -3.89 -14.62 0.76
CA TYR A 121 -5.21 -14.08 0.40
C TYR A 121 -5.58 -12.89 1.29
N GLN A 122 -5.34 -12.98 2.60
CA GLN A 122 -5.58 -11.88 3.52
C GLN A 122 -4.76 -10.63 3.14
N ALA A 123 -3.47 -10.81 2.84
CA ALA A 123 -2.59 -9.71 2.43
C ALA A 123 -3.08 -9.06 1.12
N ALA A 124 -3.37 -9.85 0.10
CA ALA A 124 -3.86 -9.35 -1.18
C ALA A 124 -5.21 -8.60 -1.04
N PHE A 125 -6.11 -9.11 -0.18
CA PHE A 125 -7.37 -8.43 0.12
C PHE A 125 -7.12 -7.04 0.71
N TRP A 126 -6.28 -6.95 1.74
CA TRP A 126 -6.02 -5.67 2.41
C TRP A 126 -5.28 -4.66 1.52
N GLU A 127 -4.42 -5.12 0.61
CA GLU A 127 -3.79 -4.24 -0.40
C GLU A 127 -4.80 -3.69 -1.41
N ASN A 128 -5.72 -4.53 -1.88
CA ASN A 128 -6.82 -4.09 -2.75
C ASN A 128 -7.78 -3.15 -2.01
N PHE A 129 -8.05 -3.42 -0.74
CA PHE A 129 -8.88 -2.59 0.11
C PHE A 129 -8.26 -1.20 0.31
N ALA A 130 -6.96 -1.12 0.63
CA ALA A 130 -6.25 0.15 0.79
C ALA A 130 -6.28 1.02 -0.48
N ARG A 131 -6.23 0.40 -1.66
CA ARG A 131 -6.36 1.11 -2.95
C ARG A 131 -7.79 1.58 -3.23
N SER A 132 -8.78 0.77 -2.86
CA SER A 132 -10.19 1.07 -3.12
C SER A 132 -10.77 2.08 -2.14
N TYR A 133 -10.25 2.13 -0.91
CA TYR A 133 -10.74 2.97 0.20
C TYR A 133 -9.61 3.74 0.89
N PRO A 134 -8.99 4.73 0.23
CA PRO A 134 -7.79 5.43 0.76
C PRO A 134 -8.02 6.25 2.05
N GLY A 135 -9.28 6.52 2.42
CA GLY A 135 -9.64 7.23 3.66
C GLY A 135 -9.92 6.34 4.87
N VAL A 136 -9.90 5.01 4.72
CA VAL A 136 -10.23 4.08 5.80
C VAL A 136 -8.96 3.48 6.41
N PRO A 137 -8.75 3.57 7.74
CA PRO A 137 -7.54 3.03 8.35
C PRO A 137 -7.56 1.50 8.32
N CYS A 138 -6.62 0.93 7.57
CA CYS A 138 -6.40 -0.52 7.43
C CYS A 138 -4.90 -0.91 7.52
N VAL A 139 -4.05 -0.01 8.05
CA VAL A 139 -2.60 -0.22 8.12
C VAL A 139 -2.24 -1.39 9.03
N GLU A 140 -2.88 -1.50 10.19
CA GLU A 140 -2.66 -2.57 11.17
C GLU A 140 -2.99 -3.96 10.62
N PRO A 141 -4.21 -4.25 10.12
CA PRO A 141 -4.52 -5.58 9.61
C PRO A 141 -3.70 -5.94 8.36
N LEU A 142 -3.35 -4.96 7.52
CA LEU A 142 -2.44 -5.17 6.39
C LEU A 142 -1.04 -5.57 6.87
N THR A 143 -0.51 -4.89 7.89
CA THR A 143 0.81 -5.20 8.46
C THR A 143 0.83 -6.60 9.06
N ILE A 144 -0.20 -6.97 9.83
CA ILE A 144 -0.34 -8.31 10.41
C ILE A 144 -0.39 -9.36 9.31
N ALA A 145 -1.18 -9.15 8.25
CA ALA A 145 -1.28 -10.11 7.14
C ALA A 145 0.05 -10.28 6.40
N ARG A 146 0.81 -9.20 6.21
CA ARG A 146 2.15 -9.23 5.60
C ARG A 146 3.16 -9.98 6.46
N LEU A 147 3.14 -9.77 7.77
CA LEU A 147 4.01 -10.49 8.72
C LEU A 147 3.72 -11.99 8.68
N LYS A 148 2.45 -12.39 8.76
CA LYS A 148 2.05 -13.81 8.64
C LYS A 148 2.50 -14.44 7.32
N LEU A 149 2.38 -13.69 6.22
CA LEU A 149 2.83 -14.17 4.90
C LEU A 149 4.35 -14.34 4.85
N ALA A 150 5.12 -13.43 5.46
CA ALA A 150 6.56 -13.53 5.54
C ALA A 150 7.00 -14.75 6.36
N GLU A 151 6.37 -14.96 7.53
CA GLU A 151 6.60 -16.13 8.39
C GLU A 151 6.32 -17.44 7.65
N GLN A 152 5.16 -17.55 6.99
CA GLN A 152 4.80 -18.74 6.21
C GLN A 152 5.81 -19.05 5.09
N ARG A 153 6.33 -18.00 4.42
CA ARG A 153 7.37 -18.16 3.39
C ARG A 153 8.69 -18.61 3.99
N GLU A 154 9.06 -18.09 5.15
CA GLU A 154 10.27 -18.50 5.85
C GLU A 154 10.20 -19.96 6.29
N GLU A 155 9.07 -20.41 6.83
CA GLU A 155 8.84 -21.81 7.17
C GLU A 155 8.93 -22.73 5.95
N GLN A 156 8.31 -22.33 4.82
CA GLN A 156 8.40 -23.08 3.57
C GLN A 156 9.84 -23.19 3.07
N ASN A 157 10.61 -22.09 3.13
CA ASN A 157 12.01 -22.07 2.73
C ASN A 157 12.88 -22.94 3.67
N ARG A 158 12.61 -22.93 4.98
CA ARG A 158 13.31 -23.80 5.93
C ARG A 158 12.98 -25.27 5.68
N ALA A 159 11.73 -25.60 5.39
CA ALA A 159 11.30 -26.95 5.05
C ALA A 159 11.95 -27.44 3.75
N SER A 160 11.97 -26.61 2.69
CA SER A 160 12.62 -26.98 1.42
C SER A 160 14.13 -27.18 1.60
N ALA A 161 14.81 -26.26 2.31
CA ALA A 161 16.24 -26.40 2.61
C ALA A 161 16.53 -27.66 3.45
N HIS A 162 15.63 -28.03 4.36
CA HIS A 162 15.77 -29.27 5.12
C HIS A 162 15.64 -30.51 4.22
N LEU A 163 14.66 -30.54 3.31
CA LEU A 163 14.48 -31.63 2.35
C LEU A 163 15.69 -31.79 1.42
N GLU A 164 16.23 -30.68 0.93
CA GLU A 164 17.46 -30.67 0.12
C GLU A 164 18.64 -31.25 0.91
N ARG A 165 18.79 -30.87 2.18
CA ARG A 165 19.84 -31.43 3.05
C ARG A 165 19.68 -32.94 3.25
N LEU A 166 18.45 -33.45 3.39
CA LEU A 166 18.18 -34.87 3.52
C LEU A 166 18.53 -35.61 2.22
N ALA A 167 18.13 -35.09 1.06
CA ALA A 167 18.46 -35.68 -0.23
C ALA A 167 19.98 -35.83 -0.44
N VAL A 168 20.76 -34.78 -0.10
CA VAL A 168 22.23 -34.83 -0.17
C VAL A 168 22.82 -35.88 0.78
N LEU A 169 22.24 -36.05 1.98
CA LEU A 169 22.68 -37.08 2.90
C LEU A 169 22.35 -38.49 2.38
N GLU A 170 21.15 -38.70 1.84
CA GLU A 170 20.74 -39.96 1.24
C GLU A 170 21.64 -40.36 0.08
N GLU A 171 21.99 -39.42 -0.80
CA GLU A 171 22.95 -39.65 -1.89
C GLU A 171 24.33 -40.08 -1.35
N ARG A 172 24.82 -39.40 -0.31
CA ARG A 172 26.09 -39.75 0.35
C ARG A 172 26.03 -41.14 0.99
N PHE A 173 24.93 -41.47 1.66
CA PHE A 173 24.72 -42.79 2.25
C PHE A 173 24.64 -43.88 1.18
N ALA A 174 23.93 -43.63 0.08
CA ALA A 174 23.85 -44.55 -1.05
C ALA A 174 25.24 -44.78 -1.70
N ALA A 175 26.00 -43.70 -1.90
CA ALA A 175 27.37 -43.79 -2.42
C ALA A 175 28.31 -44.55 -1.46
N ALA A 176 28.20 -44.30 -0.15
CA ALA A 176 28.98 -45.02 0.86
C ALA A 176 28.58 -46.51 0.96
N ALA A 177 27.29 -46.83 0.79
CA ALA A 177 26.80 -48.21 0.78
C ALA A 177 27.20 -48.97 -0.50
N ALA A 178 27.31 -48.27 -1.63
CA ALA A 178 27.76 -48.85 -2.90
C ALA A 178 29.28 -49.02 -2.98
N ALA A 179 30.05 -48.24 -2.20
CA ALA A 179 31.49 -48.40 -2.14
C ALA A 179 31.85 -49.78 -1.56
N PRO A 180 32.71 -50.57 -2.23
CA PRO A 180 33.12 -51.86 -1.70
C PRO A 180 33.80 -51.63 -0.35
N VAL A 181 33.17 -52.16 0.71
CA VAL A 181 33.76 -52.17 2.05
C VAL A 181 34.98 -53.09 1.97
N HIS A 182 36.13 -52.52 1.66
CA HIS A 182 37.40 -53.19 1.87
C HIS A 182 37.57 -53.27 3.39
N TYR A 183 37.04 -54.34 3.99
CA TYR A 183 37.45 -54.80 5.30
C TYR A 183 38.94 -55.10 5.19
N ARG A 184 39.78 -54.08 5.34
CA ARG A 184 41.17 -54.28 5.67
C ARG A 184 41.14 -54.78 7.11
N VAL A 185 40.92 -56.09 7.26
CA VAL A 185 41.20 -56.85 8.48
C VAL A 185 42.72 -56.82 8.64
N GLY A 186 43.26 -55.62 8.87
CA GLY A 186 44.52 -55.47 9.55
C GLY A 186 44.18 -55.85 10.97
N TYR A 187 44.40 -57.12 11.32
CA TYR A 187 44.62 -57.49 12.71
C TYR A 187 45.50 -56.39 13.30
N PRO A 188 45.13 -55.77 14.43
CA PRO A 188 46.06 -54.90 15.13
C PRO A 188 47.23 -55.81 15.46
N VAL A 189 48.29 -55.73 14.65
CA VAL A 189 49.57 -56.29 15.03
C VAL A 189 49.91 -55.47 16.26
N TYR A 190 49.67 -56.07 17.42
CA TYR A 190 50.29 -55.72 18.69
C TYR A 190 51.79 -55.87 18.45
N ARG A 191 52.38 -54.93 17.70
CA ARG A 191 53.81 -54.75 17.64
C ARG A 191 54.12 -54.11 18.98
N SER A 192 54.35 -55.00 19.94
CA SER A 192 55.21 -54.82 21.09
C SER A 192 56.28 -53.78 20.76
N ARG A 193 55.99 -52.54 21.15
CA ARG A 193 56.92 -51.42 21.09
C ARG A 193 57.48 -51.19 22.49
N TYR A 194 57.98 -52.27 23.10
CA TYR A 194 59.07 -52.15 24.06
C TYR A 194 60.34 -51.99 23.22
N GLU A 195 60.63 -50.77 22.78
CA GLU A 195 61.95 -50.30 22.28
C GLU A 195 61.76 -49.10 21.36
N ARG A 196 61.38 -47.98 21.96
CA ARG A 196 62.06 -46.73 21.68
C ARG A 196 61.78 -45.80 22.84
N GLN A 197 62.84 -45.50 23.58
CA GLN A 197 62.93 -44.30 24.40
C GLN A 197 62.50 -43.12 23.53
N GLN A 198 61.25 -42.73 23.63
CA GLN A 198 60.82 -41.39 23.28
C GLN A 198 60.56 -40.76 24.63
N GLU A 199 61.56 -40.02 25.06
CA GLU A 199 61.50 -39.10 26.18
C GLU A 199 60.12 -38.45 26.20
N PHE A 200 59.49 -38.51 27.36
CA PHE A 200 58.30 -37.76 27.67
C PHE A 200 58.62 -36.27 27.50
N ALA A 201 58.54 -35.78 26.26
CA ALA A 201 58.24 -34.39 25.99
C ALA A 201 56.79 -34.20 26.40
N LEU A 202 56.60 -34.05 27.71
CA LEU A 202 55.56 -33.24 28.33
C LEU A 202 55.64 -31.89 27.61
N TRP A 203 54.96 -31.79 26.47
CA TRP A 203 54.58 -30.51 25.93
C TRP A 203 53.96 -29.74 27.10
N PRO A 204 54.45 -28.54 27.44
CA PRO A 204 53.78 -27.75 28.45
C PRO A 204 52.41 -27.43 27.86
N VAL A 205 51.37 -28.06 28.40
CA VAL A 205 50.02 -27.52 28.32
C VAL A 205 50.10 -26.22 29.10
N SER A 206 50.45 -25.12 28.42
CA SER A 206 50.35 -23.79 29.00
C SER A 206 48.87 -23.46 29.11
N TYR A 207 48.29 -23.67 30.29
CA TYR A 207 47.05 -23.02 30.68
C TYR A 207 47.35 -21.52 30.88
N THR A 208 47.49 -20.75 29.81
CA THR A 208 47.35 -19.30 29.91
C THR A 208 45.86 -18.98 29.95
N TYR A 209 45.26 -19.30 31.11
CA TYR A 209 43.87 -18.99 31.46
C TYR A 209 43.76 -17.62 32.18
N TYR A 210 44.84 -16.83 32.22
CA TYR A 210 44.88 -15.53 32.90
C TYR A 210 45.78 -14.56 32.14
N ASP A 211 45.25 -13.87 31.11
CA ASP A 211 45.59 -12.46 30.82
C ASP A 211 44.75 -11.87 29.65
N ALA A 212 43.45 -12.16 29.62
CA ALA A 212 42.54 -11.28 28.90
C ALA A 212 42.20 -10.10 29.83
N PRO A 213 42.42 -8.83 29.42
CA PRO A 213 41.99 -7.69 30.21
C PRO A 213 40.48 -7.82 30.44
N ARG A 214 40.08 -7.87 31.71
CA ARG A 214 38.67 -7.92 32.10
C ARG A 214 37.95 -6.76 31.40
N PRO A 215 36.91 -7.02 30.60
CA PRO A 215 36.09 -5.92 30.14
C PRO A 215 35.42 -5.31 31.38
N ILE A 216 35.64 -4.02 31.61
CA ILE A 216 34.95 -3.22 32.62
C ILE A 216 33.51 -3.02 32.12
N TYR A 217 32.70 -4.06 32.20
CA TYR A 217 31.26 -3.91 32.16
C TYR A 217 30.77 -4.06 33.59
N THR A 218 30.53 -2.92 34.24
CA THR A 218 29.63 -2.83 35.38
C THR A 218 28.25 -3.28 34.89
N THR A 219 27.91 -4.53 35.19
CA THR A 219 26.55 -5.02 35.06
C THR A 219 25.73 -4.23 36.08
N PRO A 220 24.75 -3.40 35.68
CA PRO A 220 23.88 -2.77 36.66
C PRO A 220 23.17 -3.87 37.44
N GLU A 221 23.22 -3.79 38.77
CA GLU A 221 22.44 -4.65 39.66
C GLU A 221 20.96 -4.40 39.41
N THR A 222 20.38 -5.09 38.43
CA THR A 222 18.93 -5.21 38.33
C THR A 222 18.49 -6.17 39.44
N PRO A 223 17.64 -5.74 40.39
CA PRO A 223 17.09 -6.66 41.38
C PRO A 223 16.32 -7.77 40.65
N LEU A 224 16.79 -9.00 40.84
CA LEU A 224 16.14 -10.23 40.40
C LEU A 224 14.83 -10.40 41.18
N VAL A 225 13.78 -9.72 40.73
CA VAL A 225 12.40 -10.08 41.10
C VAL A 225 12.01 -11.24 40.18
N SER A 226 12.20 -12.47 40.66
CA SER A 226 11.60 -13.66 40.07
C SER A 226 10.07 -13.59 40.22
N PRO A 227 9.28 -13.55 39.13
CA PRO A 227 7.82 -13.59 39.23
C PRO A 227 7.28 -15.02 39.11
N PHE A 228 8.00 -16.03 39.60
CA PHE A 228 7.59 -17.43 39.50
C PHE A 228 7.60 -18.15 40.86
N THR A 229 6.72 -17.70 41.76
CA THR A 229 5.99 -18.63 42.64
C THR A 229 4.63 -18.87 42.01
N ARG A 230 4.59 -19.76 41.02
CA ARG A 230 3.34 -20.34 40.53
C ARG A 230 3.33 -21.79 40.97
N ASP A 231 2.45 -22.11 41.91
CA ASP A 231 2.16 -23.46 42.37
C ASP A 231 2.07 -24.42 41.18
N LEU A 232 2.99 -25.37 41.14
CA LEU A 232 2.95 -26.52 40.23
C LEU A 232 1.87 -27.47 40.75
N ALA A 233 0.61 -27.15 40.47
CA ALA A 233 -0.41 -28.18 40.34
C ALA A 233 0.00 -29.06 39.15
N GLN A 234 0.39 -30.30 39.44
CA GLN A 234 0.85 -31.27 38.45
C GLN A 234 -0.20 -31.42 37.33
N PRO A 235 0.18 -31.36 36.05
CA PRO A 235 -0.74 -31.73 34.99
C PRO A 235 -0.99 -33.24 35.06
N GLU A 236 -2.27 -33.61 35.22
CA GLU A 236 -2.75 -34.97 35.07
C GLU A 236 -2.19 -35.59 33.79
N TYR A 237 -1.54 -36.73 33.94
CA TYR A 237 -1.00 -37.55 32.87
C TYR A 237 -2.17 -38.11 32.05
N ARG A 238 -2.56 -37.39 30.98
CA ARG A 238 -3.58 -37.86 30.04
C ARG A 238 -2.94 -38.87 29.08
N ASP A 239 -3.29 -40.13 29.31
CA ASP A 239 -2.84 -41.30 28.57
C ASP A 239 -3.19 -41.17 27.06
N TYR A 240 -2.16 -41.03 26.22
CA TYR A 240 -2.29 -40.65 24.80
C TYR A 240 -2.57 -41.85 23.87
N ARG A 241 -2.87 -43.04 24.42
CA ARG A 241 -2.79 -44.31 23.66
C ARG A 241 -4.10 -44.84 23.08
N SER A 242 -5.21 -44.11 23.15
CA SER A 242 -6.54 -44.65 22.78
C SER A 242 -7.27 -43.98 21.60
N SER A 243 -6.76 -42.91 20.98
CA SER A 243 -7.54 -42.18 19.95
C SER A 243 -7.21 -42.51 18.48
N GLU A 244 -6.23 -43.36 18.18
CA GLU A 244 -5.86 -43.67 16.78
C GLU A 244 -6.67 -44.80 16.11
N ARG A 245 -7.55 -45.50 16.84
CA ARG A 245 -8.25 -46.68 16.29
C ARG A 245 -9.62 -46.43 15.63
N GLU A 246 -10.18 -45.23 15.69
CA GLU A 246 -11.54 -44.97 15.16
C GLU A 246 -11.59 -44.20 13.83
N ARG A 247 -10.46 -43.77 13.25
CA ARG A 247 -10.49 -42.86 12.08
C ARG A 247 -10.47 -43.52 10.70
N TRP A 248 -10.53 -44.86 10.60
CA TRP A 248 -10.34 -45.58 9.34
C TRP A 248 -11.52 -46.42 8.85
N GLN A 249 -12.71 -46.26 9.42
CA GLN A 249 -13.92 -46.88 8.86
C GLN A 249 -14.99 -45.83 8.57
N GLY A 250 -15.15 -45.53 7.27
CA GLY A 250 -16.43 -45.10 6.74
C GLY A 250 -16.45 -43.67 6.21
N ASP A 251 -15.88 -43.44 5.03
CA ASP A 251 -16.64 -42.68 4.03
C ASP A 251 -16.25 -43.08 2.60
N LYS A 252 -16.91 -44.12 2.11
CA LYS A 252 -16.90 -44.55 0.70
C LYS A 252 -18.33 -44.50 0.19
N SER A 253 -18.90 -43.30 0.04
CA SER A 253 -20.19 -43.17 -0.63
C SER A 253 -20.41 -41.76 -1.18
N SER A 254 -20.74 -41.70 -2.48
CA SER A 254 -21.12 -40.54 -3.31
C SER A 254 -19.95 -39.64 -3.74
N GLU A 255 -19.30 -39.82 -4.89
CA GLU A 255 -19.80 -40.13 -6.24
C GLU A 255 -20.99 -39.28 -6.72
N ARG A 256 -20.71 -38.51 -7.79
CA ARG A 256 -21.61 -38.03 -8.86
C ARG A 256 -22.52 -36.82 -8.59
N ARG A 257 -21.95 -35.62 -8.80
CA ARG A 257 -22.57 -34.49 -9.54
C ARG A 257 -21.42 -33.77 -10.25
N GLY A 258 -21.25 -33.84 -11.57
CA GLY A 258 -22.18 -33.37 -12.59
C GLY A 258 -21.97 -31.87 -12.82
N HIS A 259 -20.84 -31.45 -13.43
CA HIS A 259 -20.61 -30.06 -13.80
C HIS A 259 -20.68 -29.88 -15.33
N PRO A 260 -21.65 -29.13 -15.86
CA PRO A 260 -21.81 -28.94 -17.29
C PRO A 260 -20.98 -27.76 -17.80
N GLY A 261 -20.31 -27.99 -18.93
CA GLY A 261 -20.11 -27.06 -20.05
C GLY A 261 -19.74 -25.60 -19.76
N TRP A 262 -18.43 -25.31 -19.78
CA TRP A 262 -17.95 -24.00 -20.21
C TRP A 262 -17.77 -24.01 -21.73
N ARG A 263 -18.83 -23.59 -22.45
CA ARG A 263 -18.77 -23.21 -23.86
C ARG A 263 -18.10 -21.84 -23.98
N GLY A 264 -17.28 -21.70 -25.01
CA GLY A 264 -16.52 -20.51 -25.34
C GLY A 264 -17.39 -19.29 -25.63
N ALA A 265 -16.87 -18.13 -25.20
CA ALA A 265 -17.26 -16.83 -25.70
C ALA A 265 -16.10 -16.30 -26.55
N GLU A 266 -16.03 -16.81 -27.78
CA GLU A 266 -15.37 -16.12 -28.88
C GLU A 266 -16.28 -15.01 -29.41
N SER A 267 -15.64 -14.03 -30.06
CA SER A 267 -16.21 -13.01 -30.96
C SER A 267 -16.75 -11.72 -30.32
N GLY A 268 -16.07 -10.62 -30.68
CA GLY A 268 -16.49 -9.27 -30.32
C GLY A 268 -15.51 -8.15 -30.68
N ARG A 269 -14.61 -8.33 -31.66
CA ARG A 269 -13.84 -7.21 -32.24
C ARG A 269 -14.75 -6.41 -33.16
N GLY A 270 -15.47 -5.45 -32.58
CA GLY A 270 -16.21 -4.42 -33.30
C GLY A 270 -15.25 -3.34 -33.82
N SER A 271 -14.84 -3.50 -35.08
CA SER A 271 -14.29 -2.44 -35.92
C SER A 271 -15.29 -1.29 -36.03
N ARG A 272 -14.90 -0.07 -35.64
CA ARG A 272 -15.56 1.17 -36.09
C ARG A 272 -14.51 2.13 -36.62
N ARG A 273 -14.31 2.00 -37.94
CA ARG A 273 -13.77 3.01 -38.84
C ARG A 273 -14.74 4.18 -38.99
N ASP A 274 -14.13 5.33 -39.24
CA ASP A 274 -14.54 6.41 -40.13
C ASP A 274 -15.92 7.05 -39.94
N ARG A 275 -15.90 8.33 -39.56
CA ARG A 275 -16.55 9.36 -40.35
C ARG A 275 -15.79 10.70 -40.24
N MET A 276 -15.52 11.22 -41.43
CA MET A 276 -15.22 12.60 -41.82
C MET A 276 -15.91 13.66 -40.96
#